data_AF-A0A0R1V3H5-F1
#
_entry.id   AF-A0A0R1V3H5-F1
#
_cell.length_a   1.000
_cell.length_b   1.000
_cell.length_c   1.000
_cell.angle_alpha   90.00
_cell.angle_beta   90.00
_cell.angle_gamma   90.00
#
_symmetry.space_group_name_H-M   'P 1'
#
loop_
_entity.id
_entity.type
_entity.pdbx_description
1 polymer ?
#
loop_
_entity_poly.entity_id
_entity_poly.type
_entity_poly.pdbx_seq_one_letter_code
_entity_poly.pdbx_strand_id
1 'polypeptide(L)'
;MSKYHELRIWGYQHGGENPINEYNNRFNSFGTIQTGLKINPIFNGEQSNKVFELFSVPLPEIQLYDSKIQSNSRKIAKLVNDLPGIAAEQLFMSTLRDEILSTNEIEGVKTTNEEIETAIIGRNSAKTVRLQSFARMYFKIKQQ
;
A
#
# COMPACT_ATOMS: atom_id res chain seq x y z
N MET A 1 7.35 -2.93 -27.95
CA MET A 1 6.42 -3.68 -27.09
C MET A 1 5.09 -2.98 -27.10
N SER A 2 3.97 -3.68 -27.29
CA SER A 2 2.65 -3.08 -27.09
C SER A 2 2.54 -2.60 -25.64
N LYS A 3 1.83 -1.50 -25.41
CA LYS A 3 1.61 -0.96 -24.06
C LYS A 3 0.91 -2.02 -23.21
N TYR A 4 1.40 -2.26 -21.98
CA TYR A 4 0.72 -3.16 -21.05
C TYR A 4 -0.65 -2.57 -20.69
N HIS A 5 -1.70 -3.38 -20.81
CA HIS A 5 -3.07 -3.02 -20.44
C HIS A 5 -3.58 -3.99 -19.38
N GLU A 6 -4.43 -3.50 -18.48
CA GLU A 6 -5.18 -4.36 -17.57
C GLU A 6 -5.96 -5.43 -18.36
N LEU A 7 -6.06 -6.65 -17.82
CA LEU A 7 -6.75 -7.77 -18.49
C LEU A 7 -8.20 -7.42 -18.88
N ARG A 8 -8.88 -6.62 -18.06
CA ARG A 8 -10.22 -6.12 -18.37
C ARG A 8 -10.24 -5.29 -19.65
N ILE A 9 -9.32 -4.34 -19.82
CA ILE A 9 -9.22 -3.51 -21.02
C ILE A 9 -8.74 -4.33 -22.21
N TRP A 10 -7.75 -5.20 -21.99
CA TRP A 10 -7.20 -6.08 -23.01
C TRP A 10 -8.29 -6.94 -23.66
N GLY A 11 -9.19 -7.52 -22.86
CA GLY A 11 -10.30 -8.34 -23.37
C GLY A 11 -11.28 -7.58 -24.26
N TYR A 12 -11.52 -6.29 -24.01
CA TYR A 12 -12.33 -5.45 -24.91
C TYR A 12 -11.63 -5.15 -26.24
N GLN A 13 -10.30 -4.98 -26.21
CA GLN A 13 -9.49 -4.67 -27.40
C GLN A 13 -9.24 -5.90 -28.28
N HIS A 14 -9.27 -7.11 -27.71
CA HIS A 14 -9.00 -8.38 -28.38
C HIS A 14 -10.27 -9.24 -28.42
N GLY A 15 -11.35 -8.67 -28.96
CA GLY A 15 -12.64 -9.34 -29.07
C GLY A 15 -12.53 -10.64 -29.87
N GLY A 16 -12.88 -11.76 -29.24
CA GLY A 16 -12.80 -13.10 -29.82
C GLY A 16 -11.63 -13.95 -29.28
N GLU A 17 -10.67 -13.35 -28.58
CA GLU A 17 -9.62 -14.08 -27.88
C GLU A 17 -10.04 -14.43 -26.45
N ASN A 18 -9.63 -15.61 -25.97
CA ASN A 18 -9.92 -16.03 -24.60
C ASN A 18 -8.96 -15.35 -23.61
N PRO A 19 -9.45 -14.51 -22.66
CA PRO A 19 -8.59 -13.81 -21.69
C PRO A 19 -7.75 -14.74 -20.82
N ILE A 20 -8.11 -16.02 -20.70
CA ILE A 20 -7.30 -17.00 -19.98
C ILE A 20 -5.93 -17.23 -20.64
N ASN A 21 -5.85 -17.08 -21.97
CA ASN A 21 -4.59 -17.24 -22.70
C ASN A 21 -3.63 -16.11 -22.33
N GLU A 22 -4.13 -14.87 -22.32
CA GLU A 22 -3.35 -13.72 -21.90
C GLU A 22 -2.96 -13.78 -20.42
N TYR A 23 -3.87 -14.24 -19.55
CA TYR A 23 -3.52 -14.55 -18.16
C TYR A 23 -2.36 -15.54 -18.07
N ASN A 24 -2.44 -16.66 -18.78
CA ASN A 24 -1.40 -17.70 -18.77
C ASN A 24 -0.07 -17.19 -19.34
N ASN A 25 -0.11 -16.36 -20.39
CA ASN A 25 1.09 -15.73 -20.96
C ASN A 25 1.78 -14.83 -19.93
N ARG A 26 1.00 -14.02 -19.19
CA ARG A 26 1.54 -13.15 -18.13
C ARG A 26 2.02 -13.96 -16.94
N PHE A 27 1.25 -14.93 -16.47
CA PHE A 27 1.57 -15.74 -15.29
C PHE A 27 2.83 -16.60 -15.48
N ASN A 28 3.03 -17.16 -16.68
CA ASN A 28 4.15 -18.03 -17.02
C ASN A 28 5.33 -17.30 -17.68
N SER A 29 5.29 -15.96 -17.78
CA SER A 29 6.38 -15.18 -18.35
C SER A 29 7.63 -15.27 -17.48
N PHE A 30 8.81 -15.31 -18.10
CA PHE A 30 10.11 -15.45 -17.41
C PHE A 30 10.36 -14.40 -16.32
N GLY A 31 9.84 -13.19 -16.48
CA GLY A 31 10.02 -12.09 -15.52
C GLY A 31 8.96 -12.04 -14.42
N THR A 32 7.95 -12.90 -14.48
CA THR A 32 6.83 -12.85 -13.55
C THR A 32 7.19 -13.42 -12.19
N ILE A 33 6.83 -12.69 -11.15
CA ILE A 33 6.98 -13.12 -9.76
C ILE A 33 5.68 -13.79 -9.35
N GLN A 34 5.73 -15.11 -9.18
CA GLN A 34 4.65 -15.91 -8.61
C GLN A 34 4.76 -15.85 -7.09
N THR A 35 3.71 -15.41 -6.41
CA THR A 35 3.78 -15.09 -4.98
C THR A 35 3.53 -16.28 -4.06
N GLY A 36 2.98 -17.38 -4.59
CA GLY A 36 2.44 -18.50 -3.80
C GLY A 36 1.11 -18.20 -3.10
N LEU A 37 0.64 -16.95 -3.12
CA LEU A 37 -0.61 -16.53 -2.49
C LEU A 37 -1.79 -16.82 -3.42
N LYS A 38 -2.77 -17.56 -2.93
CA LYS A 38 -3.97 -17.94 -3.68
C LYS A 38 -5.17 -17.11 -3.24
N ILE A 39 -5.97 -16.68 -4.22
CA ILE A 39 -7.18 -15.90 -3.99
C ILE A 39 -8.36 -16.46 -4.77
N ASN A 40 -9.56 -16.21 -4.23
CA ASN A 40 -10.83 -16.41 -4.91
C ASN A 40 -11.36 -15.03 -5.33
N PRO A 41 -11.38 -14.70 -6.63
CA PRO A 41 -11.86 -13.40 -7.07
C PRO A 41 -13.32 -13.17 -6.68
N ILE A 42 -13.64 -11.95 -6.28
CA ILE A 42 -15.01 -11.52 -6.00
C ILE A 42 -15.59 -10.89 -7.27
N PHE A 43 -16.77 -11.32 -7.67
CA PHE A 43 -17.51 -10.75 -8.79
C PHE A 43 -18.95 -10.47 -8.36
N ASN A 44 -19.40 -9.23 -8.50
CA ASN A 44 -20.73 -8.78 -8.06
C ASN A 44 -21.07 -9.13 -6.60
N GLY A 45 -20.08 -9.09 -5.70
CA GLY A 45 -20.24 -9.40 -4.28
C GLY A 45 -20.19 -10.89 -3.94
N GLU A 46 -20.14 -11.78 -4.92
CA GLU A 46 -20.03 -13.22 -4.71
C GLU A 46 -18.59 -13.71 -4.95
N GLN A 47 -18.13 -14.59 -4.07
CA GLN A 47 -16.84 -15.25 -4.25
C GLN A 47 -16.92 -16.29 -5.36
N SER A 48 -15.96 -16.25 -6.29
CA SER A 48 -15.83 -17.28 -7.30
C SER A 48 -15.31 -18.59 -6.70
N ASN A 49 -15.84 -19.72 -7.19
CA ASN A 49 -15.27 -21.04 -6.92
C ASN A 49 -13.89 -21.26 -7.59
N LYS A 50 -13.47 -20.34 -8.47
CA LYS A 50 -12.15 -20.39 -9.12
C LYS A 50 -11.09 -19.78 -8.21
N VAL A 51 -9.96 -20.48 -8.12
CA VAL A 51 -8.78 -20.06 -7.38
C VAL A 51 -7.71 -19.63 -8.37
N PHE A 52 -7.11 -18.46 -8.13
CA PHE A 52 -5.97 -17.96 -8.90
C PHE A 52 -4.83 -17.64 -7.97
N GLU A 53 -3.60 -17.87 -8.45
CA GLU A 53 -2.42 -17.39 -7.76
C GLU A 53 -2.15 -15.92 -8.12
N LEU A 54 -1.85 -15.12 -7.09
CA LEU A 54 -1.39 -13.75 -7.26
C LEU A 54 0.01 -13.76 -7.86
N PHE A 55 0.20 -12.93 -8.86
CA PHE A 55 1.48 -12.74 -9.51
C PHE A 55 1.72 -11.25 -9.78
N SER A 56 2.99 -10.88 -9.89
CA SER A 56 3.41 -9.52 -10.26
C SER A 56 4.28 -9.57 -11.49
N VAL A 57 3.98 -8.70 -12.46
CA VAL A 57 4.81 -8.52 -13.65
C VAL A 57 5.63 -7.24 -13.42
N PRO A 58 6.94 -7.34 -13.18
CA PRO A 58 7.79 -6.19 -12.86
C PRO A 58 8.12 -5.41 -14.15
N LEU A 59 7.14 -4.66 -14.66
CA LEU A 59 7.31 -3.84 -15.85
C LEU A 59 8.43 -2.80 -15.65
N PRO A 60 9.18 -2.44 -16.70
CA PRO A 60 10.25 -1.44 -16.60
C PRO A 60 9.80 -0.12 -15.98
N GLU A 61 8.57 0.32 -16.26
CA GLU A 61 8.00 1.54 -15.68
C GLU A 61 7.81 1.42 -14.16
N ILE A 62 7.37 0.24 -13.67
CA ILE A 62 7.23 -0.03 -12.23
C ILE A 62 8.60 0.03 -11.56
N GLN A 63 9.63 -0.58 -12.17
CA GLN A 63 11.00 -0.55 -11.65
C GLN A 63 11.58 0.87 -11.60
N LEU A 64 11.27 1.70 -12.60
CA LEU A 64 11.67 3.10 -12.61
C LEU A 64 11.01 3.90 -11.49
N TYR A 65 9.70 3.69 -11.26
CA TYR A 65 8.99 4.33 -10.15
C TYR A 65 9.52 3.86 -8.80
N ASP A 66 9.77 2.56 -8.62
CA ASP A 66 10.36 2.03 -7.39
C ASP A 66 11.73 2.67 -7.11
N SER A 67 12.61 2.72 -8.12
CA SER A 67 13.91 3.39 -8.01
C SER A 67 13.79 4.85 -7.58
N LYS A 68 12.80 5.56 -8.13
CA LYS A 68 12.51 6.97 -7.78
C LYS A 68 11.99 7.10 -6.35
N ILE A 69 11.07 6.23 -5.92
CA ILE A 69 10.55 6.18 -4.56
C ILE A 69 11.70 5.95 -3.58
N GLN A 70 12.53 4.93 -3.83
CA GLN A 70 13.67 4.61 -2.97
C GLN A 70 14.67 5.77 -2.88
N SER A 71 14.97 6.43 -4.00
CA SER A 71 15.84 7.60 -4.01
C SER A 71 15.27 8.77 -3.19
N ASN A 72 13.97 9.04 -3.33
CA ASN A 72 13.29 10.08 -2.58
C ASN A 72 13.22 9.76 -1.09
N SER A 73 12.90 8.52 -0.73
CA SER A 73 12.87 8.05 0.66
C SER A 73 14.24 8.23 1.34
N ARG A 74 15.34 7.85 0.66
CA ARG A 74 16.69 8.09 1.18
C ARG A 74 16.99 9.58 1.37
N LYS A 75 16.56 10.42 0.44
CA LYS A 75 16.73 11.88 0.54
C LYS A 75 15.95 12.45 1.74
N ILE A 76 14.69 12.02 1.92
CA ILE A 76 13.87 12.44 3.06
C ILE A 76 14.52 12.00 4.37
N ALA A 77 14.93 10.73 4.48
CA ALA A 77 15.59 10.21 5.69
C ALA A 77 16.85 11.01 6.04
N LYS A 78 17.68 11.34 5.04
CA LYS A 78 18.85 12.20 5.25
C LYS A 78 18.47 13.58 5.79
N LEU A 79 17.51 14.25 5.15
CA LEU A 79 17.05 15.58 5.58
C LEU A 79 16.47 15.55 6.99
N VAL A 80 15.73 14.51 7.36
CA VAL A 80 15.20 14.34 8.71
C VAL A 80 16.32 14.13 9.73
N ASN A 81 17.36 13.37 9.39
CA ASN A 81 18.53 13.18 10.26
C ASN A 81 19.35 14.45 10.45
N ASP A 82 19.30 15.38 9.49
CA ASP A 82 19.97 16.69 9.59
C ASP A 82 19.17 17.69 10.46
N LEU A 83 17.92 17.40 10.80
CA LEU A 83 17.09 18.26 11.66
C LEU A 83 17.49 18.14 13.13
N PRO A 84 17.38 19.23 13.92
CA PRO A 84 17.42 19.14 15.38
C PRO A 84 16.36 18.17 15.90
N GLY A 85 16.68 17.40 16.95
CA GLY A 85 15.79 16.35 17.46
C GLY A 85 14.36 16.82 17.78
N ILE A 86 14.20 18.03 18.30
CA ILE A 86 12.87 18.62 18.57
C ILE A 86 12.09 18.86 17.27
N ALA A 87 12.74 19.35 16.21
CA ALA A 87 12.11 19.60 14.92
C ALA A 87 11.75 18.27 14.21
N ALA A 88 12.63 17.27 14.27
CA ALA A 88 12.35 15.93 13.75
C ALA A 88 11.16 15.26 14.46
N GLU A 89 11.08 15.39 15.80
CA GLU A 89 9.94 14.88 16.57
C GLU A 89 8.64 15.59 16.18
N GLN A 90 8.66 16.92 16.11
CA GLN A 90 7.50 17.71 15.74
C GLN A 90 6.99 17.34 14.34
N LEU A 91 7.90 17.21 13.37
CA LEU A 91 7.59 16.80 12.00
C LEU A 91 6.92 15.41 11.98
N PHE A 92 7.52 14.44 12.67
CA PHE A 92 6.97 13.09 12.78
C PHE A 92 5.55 13.10 13.36
N MET A 93 5.32 13.83 14.45
CA MET A 93 4.02 13.92 15.09
C MET A 93 2.97 14.59 14.18
N SER A 94 3.33 15.66 13.46
CA SER A 94 2.41 16.27 12.49
C SER A 94 2.06 15.33 11.36
N THR A 95 3.04 14.64 10.78
CA THR A 95 2.80 13.69 9.69
C THR A 95 1.95 12.51 10.14
N LEU A 96 2.20 11.97 11.34
CA LEU A 96 1.38 10.91 11.92
C LEU A 96 -0.09 11.34 12.08
N ARG A 97 -0.32 12.56 12.55
CA ARG A 97 -1.67 13.09 12.74
C ARG A 97 -2.39 13.26 11.40
N ASP A 98 -1.73 13.86 10.42
CA ASP A 98 -2.30 14.07 9.08
C ASP A 98 -2.63 12.75 8.39
N GLU A 99 -1.78 11.73 8.57
CA GLU A 99 -1.97 10.39 8.03
C GLU A 99 -3.15 9.65 8.67
N ILE A 100 -3.31 9.72 10.00
CA ILE A 100 -4.46 9.14 10.69
C ILE A 100 -5.76 9.83 10.25
N LEU A 101 -5.77 11.16 10.17
CA LEU A 101 -6.94 11.92 9.75
C LEU A 101 -7.34 11.58 8.32
N SER A 102 -6.39 11.66 7.37
CA SER A 102 -6.66 11.44 5.95
C SER A 102 -7.09 10.00 5.67
N THR A 103 -6.44 8.99 6.27
CA THR A 103 -6.83 7.58 6.10
C THR A 103 -8.26 7.35 6.59
N ASN A 104 -8.61 7.85 7.78
CA ASN A 104 -9.96 7.67 8.30
C ASN A 104 -11.01 8.48 7.51
N GLU A 105 -10.66 9.66 7.01
CA GLU A 105 -11.55 10.46 6.15
C GLU A 105 -11.87 9.72 4.84
N ILE A 106 -10.88 9.09 4.22
CA ILE A 106 -11.07 8.25 3.02
C ILE A 106 -12.07 7.11 3.29
N GLU A 107 -11.99 6.49 4.47
CA GLU A 107 -12.90 5.44 4.92
C GLU A 107 -14.26 5.97 5.46
N GLY A 108 -14.49 7.29 5.41
CA GLY A 108 -15.72 7.94 5.90
C GLY A 108 -15.85 7.97 7.43
N VAL A 109 -14.77 7.70 8.16
CA VAL A 109 -14.72 7.64 9.61
C VAL A 109 -14.35 9.00 10.19
N LYS A 110 -15.32 9.67 10.83
CA LYS A 110 -15.03 10.90 11.59
C LYS A 110 -14.05 10.62 12.72
N THR A 111 -12.96 11.37 12.72
CA THR A 111 -11.86 11.28 13.68
C THR A 111 -11.50 12.67 14.18
N THR A 112 -11.37 12.85 15.48
CA THR A 112 -10.99 14.15 16.07
C THR A 112 -9.50 14.17 16.44
N ASN A 113 -8.96 15.38 16.56
CA ASN A 113 -7.58 15.56 17.02
C ASN A 113 -7.36 15.04 18.45
N GLU A 114 -8.37 15.19 19.31
CA GLU A 114 -8.33 14.68 20.69
C GLU A 114 -8.24 13.15 20.72
N GLU A 115 -8.96 12.45 19.84
CA GLU A 115 -8.86 10.99 19.72
C GLU A 115 -7.45 10.55 19.29
N ILE A 116 -6.83 11.30 18.37
CA ILE A 116 -5.46 11.02 17.90
C ILE A 116 -4.45 11.23 19.02
N GLU A 117 -4.52 12.36 19.73
CA GLU A 117 -3.64 12.64 20.87
C GLU A 117 -3.77 11.57 21.96
N THR A 118 -5.02 11.19 22.28
CA THR A 118 -5.32 10.12 23.23
C THR A 118 -4.68 8.80 22.77
N ALA A 119 -4.74 8.48 21.48
CA ALA A 119 -4.14 7.28 20.91
C ALA A 119 -2.61 7.29 20.97
N ILE A 120 -1.98 8.44 20.67
CA ILE A 120 -0.53 8.62 20.69
C ILE A 120 0.01 8.51 22.12
N ILE A 121 -0.63 9.17 23.09
CA ILE A 121 -0.26 9.13 24.52
C ILE A 121 -0.53 7.73 25.09
N GLY A 122 -1.72 7.20 24.82
CA GLY A 122 -2.17 5.88 25.26
C GLY A 122 -1.55 4.70 24.53
N ARG A 123 -0.60 4.92 23.61
CA ARG A 123 -0.06 3.85 22.75
C ARG A 123 0.52 2.68 23.52
N ASN A 124 1.13 2.89 24.69
CA ASN A 124 1.68 1.81 25.51
C ASN A 124 0.76 1.38 26.67
N SER A 125 -0.45 1.94 26.74
CA SER A 125 -1.43 1.59 27.75
C SER A 125 -1.95 0.16 27.55
N ALA A 126 -2.24 -0.52 28.67
CA ALA A 126 -2.95 -1.79 28.68
C ALA A 126 -4.46 -1.62 28.35
N LYS A 127 -4.99 -0.40 28.48
CA LYS A 127 -6.37 -0.09 28.08
C LYS A 127 -6.46 0.03 26.57
N THR A 128 -7.54 -0.50 26.00
CA THR A 128 -7.88 -0.31 24.59
C THR A 128 -8.25 1.15 24.36
N VAL A 129 -7.48 1.84 23.51
CA VAL A 129 -7.78 3.19 23.04
C VAL A 129 -8.09 3.12 21.55
N ARG A 130 -9.09 3.87 21.08
CA ARG A 130 -9.39 3.97 19.64
C ARG A 130 -8.14 4.48 18.91
N LEU A 131 -7.84 3.97 17.72
CA LEU A 131 -6.65 4.32 16.91
C LEU A 131 -5.28 3.91 17.51
N GLN A 132 -5.25 3.24 18.66
CA GLN A 132 -4.00 2.84 19.33
C GLN A 132 -3.11 1.95 18.45
N SER A 133 -3.69 1.00 17.73
CA SER A 133 -2.96 0.11 16.81
C SER A 133 -2.32 0.89 15.65
N PHE A 134 -3.02 1.91 15.14
CA PHE A 134 -2.52 2.77 14.06
C PHE A 134 -1.32 3.58 14.56
N ALA A 135 -1.45 4.26 15.71
CA ALA A 135 -0.34 4.98 16.32
C ALA A 135 0.87 4.05 16.56
N ARG A 136 0.65 2.86 17.15
CA ARG A 136 1.71 1.87 17.38
C ARG A 136 2.45 1.48 16.10
N MET A 137 1.75 1.30 14.98
CA MET A 137 2.36 0.93 13.70
C MET A 137 3.39 1.97 13.25
N TYR A 138 3.02 3.25 13.25
CA TYR A 138 3.92 4.34 12.85
C TYR A 138 5.11 4.52 13.79
N PHE A 139 4.90 4.38 15.11
CA PHE A 139 6.01 4.41 16.06
C PHE A 139 6.99 3.24 15.89
N LYS A 140 6.53 2.07 15.41
CA LYS A 140 7.42 0.95 15.06
C LYS A 140 8.23 1.25 13.79
N ILE A 141 7.64 1.91 12.80
CA ILE A 141 8.34 2.30 11.57
C ILE A 141 9.46 3.29 11.89
N LYS A 142 9.21 4.26 12.77
CA LYS A 142 10.23 5.23 13.22
C LYS A 142 11.46 4.61 13.88
N GLN A 143 11.34 3.40 14.44
CA GLN A 143 12.41 2.72 15.17
C GLN A 143 13.25 1.77 14.31
N GLN A 144 12.91 1.61 13.03
CA GLN A 144 13.67 0.83 12.04
C GLN A 144 14.71 1.70 11.33
#